data_AF-A0A836BU51-F1
#
_entry.id   AF-A0A836BU51-F1
#
_cell.length_a   1.000
_cell.length_b   1.000
_cell.length_c   1.000
_cell.angle_alpha   90.00
_cell.angle_beta   90.00
_cell.angle_gamma   90.00
#
_symmetry.space_group_name_H-M   'P 1'
#
loop_
_entity.id
_entity.type
_entity.pdbx_description
1 polymer ?
#
loop_
_entity_poly.entity_id
_entity_poly.type
_entity_poly.pdbx_seq_one_letter_code
_entity_poly.pdbx_strand_id
1 'polypeptide(L)'
;MASRLGKAAVEAAQQEKRLFGGAARHFYFEICRCLPFIQRLHKMEEMVSLRELRAIVKDKFKEYKDVKDGRVVDLLIFKGREEIETYLLMHKQRHHVLTEVVEPYYNKQRASKVASTNSPFLDSFLTSNYPTVQGRF
;
A
#
# COMPACT_ATOMS: atom_id res chain seq x y z
N MET A 1 0.39 -37.34 -23.76
CA MET A 1 1.09 -37.63 -22.49
C MET A 1 2.07 -36.48 -22.21
N ALA A 2 1.81 -35.61 -21.23
CA ALA A 2 2.75 -34.53 -20.91
C ALA A 2 4.06 -35.10 -20.33
N SER A 3 5.20 -34.63 -20.84
CA SER A 3 6.56 -35.01 -20.40
C SER A 3 6.71 -34.86 -18.88
N ARG A 4 7.48 -35.77 -18.25
CA ARG A 4 7.82 -35.68 -16.81
C ARG A 4 8.42 -34.32 -16.44
N LEU A 5 9.22 -33.73 -17.33
CA LEU A 5 9.76 -32.37 -17.17
C LEU A 5 8.67 -31.30 -17.20
N GLY A 6 7.67 -31.45 -18.06
CA GLY A 6 6.52 -30.55 -18.13
C GLY A 6 5.66 -30.60 -16.87
N LYS A 7 5.47 -31.79 -16.28
CA LYS A 7 4.77 -31.94 -15.00
C LYS A 7 5.53 -31.31 -13.84
N ALA A 8 6.86 -31.51 -13.78
CA ALA A 8 7.70 -30.91 -12.76
C ALA A 8 7.75 -29.37 -12.84
N ALA A 9 7.78 -28.81 -14.06
CA ALA A 9 7.72 -27.36 -14.26
C ALA A 9 6.37 -26.75 -13.84
N VAL A 10 5.27 -27.45 -14.14
CA VAL A 10 3.92 -27.03 -13.70
C VAL A 10 3.78 -27.15 -12.18
N GLU A 11 4.32 -28.20 -11.56
CA GLU A 11 4.35 -28.34 -10.10
C GLU A 11 5.20 -27.25 -9.45
N ALA A 12 6.38 -26.92 -9.98
CA ALA A 12 7.21 -25.82 -9.48
C ALA A 12 6.50 -24.46 -9.57
N ALA A 13 5.83 -24.17 -10.70
CA ALA A 13 5.03 -22.96 -10.87
C ALA A 13 3.79 -22.93 -9.94
N GLN A 14 3.20 -24.10 -9.67
CA GLN A 14 2.14 -24.23 -8.67
C GLN A 14 2.67 -24.12 -7.23
N GLN A 15 3.92 -24.51 -7.00
CA GLN A 15 4.58 -24.46 -5.69
C GLN A 15 4.98 -23.03 -5.33
N GLU A 16 5.38 -22.22 -6.32
CA GLU A 16 5.57 -20.77 -6.17
C GLU A 16 4.28 -20.07 -5.71
N LYS A 17 3.12 -20.51 -6.25
CA LYS A 17 1.79 -20.05 -5.82
C LYS A 17 1.36 -20.57 -4.44
N ARG A 18 2.02 -21.62 -3.92
CA ARG A 18 1.70 -22.29 -2.63
C ARG A 18 2.60 -21.84 -1.47
N LEU A 19 3.69 -21.11 -1.72
CA LEU A 19 4.54 -20.59 -0.65
C LEU A 19 3.75 -19.59 0.20
N PHE A 20 3.66 -19.86 1.51
CA PHE A 20 2.95 -19.05 2.49
C PHE A 20 3.21 -17.54 2.29
N GLY A 21 2.17 -16.81 1.86
CA GLY A 21 2.19 -15.37 1.62
C GLY A 21 2.09 -14.90 0.16
N GLY A 22 2.21 -15.80 -0.82
CA GLY A 22 1.93 -15.52 -2.24
C GLY A 22 2.77 -14.40 -2.87
N ALA A 23 2.44 -14.05 -4.13
CA ALA A 23 3.10 -13.00 -4.90
C ALA A 23 3.09 -11.63 -4.18
N ALA A 24 2.02 -11.31 -3.45
CA ALA A 24 1.89 -10.08 -2.68
C ALA A 24 2.96 -9.95 -1.58
N ARG A 25 3.31 -11.04 -0.88
CA ARG A 25 4.36 -11.00 0.15
C ARG A 25 5.75 -10.79 -0.47
N HIS A 26 6.03 -11.43 -1.61
CA HIS A 26 7.27 -11.19 -2.34
C HIS A 26 7.38 -9.73 -2.77
N PHE A 27 6.30 -9.18 -3.32
CA PHE A 27 6.23 -7.78 -3.71
C PHE A 27 6.39 -6.81 -2.54
N TYR A 28 5.79 -7.09 -1.37
CA TYR A 28 6.00 -6.30 -0.16
C TYR A 28 7.49 -6.19 0.24
N PHE A 29 8.21 -7.31 0.21
CA PHE A 29 9.63 -7.32 0.55
C PHE A 29 10.49 -6.64 -0.51
N GLU A 30 10.12 -6.77 -1.79
CA GLU A 30 10.75 -6.05 -2.89
C GLU A 30 10.69 -4.53 -2.65
N ILE A 31 9.50 -3.97 -2.40
CA ILE A 31 9.32 -2.55 -2.07
C ILE A 31 10.17 -2.16 -0.85
N CYS A 32 10.10 -2.95 0.24
CA CYS A 32 10.82 -2.65 1.48
C CYS A 32 12.34 -2.54 1.28
N ARG A 33 12.91 -3.25 0.31
CA ARG A 33 14.33 -3.17 -0.06
C ARG A 33 14.64 -1.96 -0.94
N CYS A 34 13.70 -1.50 -1.77
CA CYS A 34 13.85 -0.33 -2.62
C CYS A 34 13.65 1.00 -1.86
N LEU A 35 12.85 1.01 -0.78
CA LEU A 35 12.54 2.24 -0.02
C LEU A 35 13.77 3.06 0.42
N PRO A 36 14.87 2.48 0.94
CA PRO A 36 16.05 3.25 1.31
C PRO A 36 16.73 3.97 0.14
N PHE A 37 16.62 3.40 -1.06
CA PHE A 37 17.12 4.05 -2.27
C PHE A 37 16.20 5.21 -2.67
N ILE A 38 14.88 4.99 -2.69
CA ILE A 38 13.88 6.03 -3.02
C ILE A 38 13.97 7.21 -2.02
N GLN A 39 14.11 6.93 -0.73
CA GLN A 39 14.25 7.96 0.30
C GLN A 39 15.46 8.85 0.05
N ARG A 40 16.61 8.27 -0.28
CA ARG A 40 17.83 8.99 -0.62
C ARG A 40 17.69 9.75 -1.94
N LEU A 41 17.14 9.12 -2.96
CA LEU A 41 16.94 9.70 -4.29
C LEU A 41 16.10 10.98 -4.24
N HIS A 42 15.02 10.98 -3.43
CA HIS A 42 14.13 12.14 -3.24
C HIS A 42 14.50 13.02 -2.03
N LYS A 43 15.66 12.77 -1.40
CA LYS A 43 16.21 13.49 -0.24
C LYS A 43 15.28 13.54 0.99
N MET A 44 14.40 12.55 1.17
CA MET A 44 13.29 12.59 2.15
C MET A 44 13.70 12.32 3.61
N GLU A 45 15.00 12.12 3.88
CA GLU A 45 15.54 11.73 5.19
C GLU A 45 15.20 12.72 6.31
N GLU A 46 15.05 14.01 5.97
CA GLU A 46 14.72 15.08 6.91
C GLU A 46 13.23 15.08 7.34
N MET A 47 12.33 14.55 6.49
CA MET A 47 10.89 14.65 6.71
C MET A 47 10.27 13.35 7.19
N VAL A 48 10.80 12.20 6.75
CA VAL A 48 10.21 10.89 7.04
C VAL A 48 11.30 9.87 7.25
N SER A 49 11.18 9.10 8.34
CA SER A 49 12.06 7.98 8.62
C SER A 49 11.74 6.75 7.77
N LEU A 50 12.74 5.88 7.56
CA LEU A 50 12.53 4.59 6.88
C LEU A 50 11.49 3.71 7.57
N ARG A 51 11.39 3.83 8.90
CA ARG A 51 10.41 3.09 9.70
C ARG A 51 9.00 3.51 9.33
N GLU A 52 8.75 4.81 9.20
CA GLU A 52 7.46 5.37 8.81
C GLU A 52 7.11 5.00 7.37
N LEU A 53 8.06 5.11 6.42
CA LEU A 53 7.83 4.67 5.03
C LEU A 53 7.43 3.19 4.95
N ARG A 54 8.10 2.32 5.70
CA ARG A 54 7.72 0.89 5.79
C ARG A 54 6.36 0.69 6.45
N ALA A 55 5.99 1.51 7.43
CA ALA A 55 4.67 1.47 8.04
C ALA A 55 3.58 1.89 7.05
N ILE A 56 3.82 2.94 6.25
CA ILE A 56 2.90 3.38 5.19
C ILE A 56 2.66 2.27 4.18
N VAL A 57 3.74 1.64 3.69
CA VAL A 57 3.62 0.49 2.77
C VAL A 57 2.82 -0.63 3.43
N LYS A 58 3.12 -0.99 4.69
CA LYS A 58 2.36 -2.01 5.42
C LYS A 58 0.87 -1.67 5.52
N ASP A 59 0.52 -0.42 5.78
CA ASP A 59 -0.87 0.01 5.89
C ASP A 59 -1.59 -0.05 4.53
N LYS A 60 -0.89 0.25 3.43
CA LYS A 60 -1.41 0.05 2.06
C LYS A 60 -1.70 -1.42 1.74
N PHE A 61 -0.84 -2.34 2.15
CA PHE A 61 -1.12 -3.78 1.98
C PHE A 61 -2.29 -4.25 2.85
N LYS A 62 -2.47 -3.66 4.04
CA LYS A 62 -3.60 -3.96 4.92
C LYS A 62 -4.94 -3.42 4.39
N GLU A 63 -4.91 -2.28 3.70
CA GLU A 63 -6.09 -1.66 3.07
C GLU A 63 -6.81 -2.63 2.13
N TYR A 64 -6.05 -3.50 1.43
CA TYR A 64 -6.59 -4.47 0.47
C TYR A 64 -6.54 -5.93 0.97
N LYS A 65 -6.40 -6.16 2.28
CA LYS A 65 -6.26 -7.52 2.85
C LYS A 65 -7.48 -8.42 2.58
N ASP A 66 -8.66 -7.82 2.41
CA ASP A 66 -9.93 -8.53 2.30
C ASP A 66 -10.26 -8.94 0.84
N VAL A 67 -9.40 -8.57 -0.12
CA VAL A 67 -9.53 -8.96 -1.53
C VAL A 67 -9.19 -10.44 -1.70
N LYS A 68 -10.17 -11.25 -2.13
CA LYS A 68 -10.03 -12.70 -2.30
C LYS A 68 -9.86 -13.15 -3.76
N ASP A 69 -10.22 -12.32 -4.73
CA ASP A 69 -10.05 -12.66 -6.16
C ASP A 69 -8.58 -12.50 -6.56
N GLY A 70 -7.93 -13.61 -6.92
CA GLY A 70 -6.53 -13.64 -7.32
C GLY A 70 -6.20 -12.73 -8.50
N ARG A 71 -7.14 -12.54 -9.44
CA ARG A 71 -6.92 -11.64 -10.60
C ARG A 71 -6.83 -10.17 -10.16
N VAL A 72 -7.63 -9.81 -9.15
CA VAL A 72 -7.60 -8.47 -8.57
C VAL A 72 -6.29 -8.27 -7.79
N VAL A 73 -5.83 -9.30 -7.07
CA VAL A 73 -4.52 -9.26 -6.38
C VAL A 73 -3.38 -9.05 -7.39
N ASP A 74 -3.38 -9.79 -8.49
CA ASP A 74 -2.35 -9.64 -9.55
C ASP A 74 -2.38 -8.22 -10.15
N LEU A 75 -3.56 -7.67 -10.39
CA LEU A 75 -3.72 -6.30 -10.89
C LEU A 75 -3.25 -5.24 -9.87
N LEU A 76 -3.50 -5.47 -8.57
CA LEU A 76 -3.01 -4.58 -7.50
C LEU A 76 -1.49 -4.60 -7.41
N ILE A 77 -0.87 -5.78 -7.56
CA ILE A 77 0.59 -5.91 -7.62
C ILE A 77 1.14 -5.18 -8.84
N PHE A 78 0.50 -5.33 -10.01
CA PHE A 78 0.89 -4.62 -11.23
C PHE A 78 0.85 -3.10 -11.03
N LYS A 79 -0.26 -2.55 -10.52
CA LYS A 79 -0.39 -1.12 -10.22
C LYS A 79 0.64 -0.63 -9.21
N GLY A 80 0.92 -1.42 -8.18
CA GLY A 80 1.92 -1.08 -7.19
C GLY A 80 3.34 -1.03 -7.79
N ARG A 81 3.66 -1.92 -8.72
CA ARG A 81 4.95 -1.94 -9.42
C ARG A 81 5.13 -0.71 -10.29
N GLU A 82 4.12 -0.39 -11.08
CA GLU A 82 4.10 0.81 -11.93
C GLU A 82 4.33 2.08 -11.08
N GLU A 83 3.59 2.22 -9.98
CA GLU A 83 3.73 3.35 -9.07
C GLU A 83 5.14 3.47 -8.49
N ILE A 84 5.73 2.37 -8.01
CA ILE A 84 7.10 2.36 -7.47
C ILE A 84 8.14 2.70 -8.56
N GLU A 85 7.94 2.19 -9.77
CA GLU A 85 8.80 2.48 -10.91
C GLU A 85 8.80 3.98 -11.24
N THR A 86 7.66 4.67 -11.15
CA THR A 86 7.62 6.12 -11.37
C THR A 86 8.50 6.91 -10.39
N TYR A 87 8.64 6.45 -9.15
CA TYR A 87 9.52 7.09 -8.17
C TYR A 87 10.98 6.68 -8.34
N LEU A 88 11.26 5.45 -8.77
CA LEU A 88 12.62 4.96 -9.05
C LEU A 88 13.21 5.67 -10.27
N LEU A 89 12.42 5.87 -11.33
CA LEU A 89 12.82 6.57 -12.55
C LEU A 89 12.70 8.10 -12.45
N MET A 90 12.34 8.62 -11.27
CA MET A 90 12.15 10.05 -11.01
C MET A 90 11.11 10.75 -11.90
N HIS A 91 10.14 10.03 -12.44
CA HIS A 91 8.99 10.63 -13.13
C HIS A 91 8.12 11.43 -12.16
N LYS A 92 7.93 10.90 -10.94
CA LYS A 92 7.37 11.64 -9.82
C LYS A 92 8.48 12.25 -8.99
N GLN A 93 8.35 13.55 -8.71
CA GLN A 93 9.28 14.30 -7.87
C GLN A 93 8.92 14.22 -6.38
N ARG A 94 9.84 14.68 -5.52
CA ARG A 94 9.69 14.73 -4.05
C ARG A 94 8.32 15.20 -3.56
N HIS A 95 7.78 16.30 -4.11
CA HIS A 95 6.50 16.84 -3.64
C HIS A 95 5.33 15.87 -3.84
N HIS A 96 5.35 15.05 -4.90
CA HIS A 96 4.35 13.99 -5.09
C HIS A 96 4.41 12.96 -3.96
N VAL A 97 5.61 12.50 -3.58
CA VAL A 97 5.73 11.56 -2.44
C VAL A 97 5.22 12.20 -1.16
N LEU A 98 5.55 13.47 -0.92
CA LEU A 98 5.13 14.18 0.28
C LEU A 98 3.60 14.32 0.35
N THR A 99 2.97 14.81 -0.70
CA THR A 99 1.52 15.07 -0.73
C THR A 99 0.70 13.78 -0.86
N GLU A 100 1.12 12.81 -1.67
CA GLU A 100 0.33 11.61 -1.95
C GLU A 100 0.54 10.50 -0.90
N VAL A 101 1.74 10.40 -0.32
CA VAL A 101 2.13 9.26 0.52
C VAL A 101 2.30 9.66 1.99
N VAL A 102 3.05 10.73 2.24
CA VAL A 102 3.49 11.11 3.60
C VAL A 102 2.43 11.90 4.35
N GLU A 103 1.86 12.92 3.73
CA GLU A 103 0.87 13.78 4.35
C GLU A 103 -0.38 13.02 4.82
N PRO A 104 -0.95 12.07 4.05
CA PRO A 104 -2.08 11.25 4.51
C PRO A 104 -1.73 10.38 5.72
N TYR A 105 -0.48 9.92 5.84
CA TYR A 105 -0.03 9.13 6.98
C TYR A 105 -0.01 9.95 8.26
N TYR A 106 0.55 11.16 8.23
CA TYR A 106 0.55 12.05 9.39
C TYR A 106 -0.84 12.59 9.71
N ASN A 107 -1.67 12.87 8.70
CA ASN A 107 -3.05 13.30 8.91
C ASN A 107 -3.88 12.21 9.62
N LYS A 108 -3.70 10.93 9.26
CA LYS A 108 -4.32 9.81 9.98
C LYS A 108 -3.86 9.72 11.44
N GLN A 109 -2.59 9.99 11.73
CA GLN A 109 -2.08 10.00 13.11
C GLN A 109 -2.62 11.19 13.91
N ARG A 110 -2.67 12.38 13.30
CA ARG A 110 -3.19 13.61 13.92
C ARG A 110 -4.70 13.56 14.14
N ALA A 111 -5.45 12.89 13.26
CA ALA A 111 -6.89 12.69 13.40
C ALA A 111 -7.27 11.86 14.64
N SER A 112 -6.31 11.19 15.28
CA SER A 112 -6.56 10.53 16.55
C SER A 112 -6.77 11.59 17.65
N LYS A 113 -8.02 11.66 18.11
CA LYS A 113 -8.49 12.24 19.39
C LYS A 113 -8.85 13.73 19.42
N VAL A 114 -9.88 14.10 18.66
CA VAL A 114 -10.90 14.98 19.24
C VAL A 114 -12.10 14.08 19.53
N ALA A 115 -12.20 13.60 20.78
CA ALA A 115 -13.40 12.91 21.21
C ALA A 115 -14.52 13.95 21.31
N SER A 116 -15.24 14.14 20.21
CA SER A 116 -16.46 14.94 20.23
C SER A 116 -17.44 14.29 21.19
N THR A 117 -18.05 15.09 22.06
CA THR A 117 -19.16 14.66 22.92
C THR A 117 -20.44 14.40 22.11
N ASN A 118 -20.47 14.86 20.86
CA ASN A 118 -21.64 14.76 20.00
C ASN A 118 -21.73 13.41 19.30
N SER A 119 -22.93 13.13 18.77
CA SER A 119 -23.12 11.98 17.88
C SER A 119 -22.40 12.20 16.54
N PRO A 120 -21.95 11.14 15.85
CA PRO A 120 -21.31 11.26 14.54
C PRO A 120 -22.22 11.93 13.49
N PHE A 121 -23.53 11.79 13.66
CA PHE A 121 -24.51 12.51 12.85
C PHE A 121 -24.48 14.02 13.11
N LEU A 122 -24.46 14.45 14.38
CA LEU A 122 -24.47 15.87 14.74
C LEU A 122 -23.18 16.57 14.31
N ASP A 123 -22.03 15.92 14.48
CA ASP A 123 -20.76 16.46 13.96
C ASP A 123 -20.78 16.62 12.44
N SER A 124 -21.34 15.64 11.72
CA SER A 124 -21.51 15.74 10.26
C SER A 124 -22.48 16.86 9.89
N PHE A 125 -23.58 17.01 10.62
CA PHE A 125 -24.61 18.03 10.40
C PHE A 125 -24.07 19.45 10.64
N LEU A 126 -23.24 19.65 11.66
CA LEU A 126 -22.62 20.95 11.94
C LEU A 126 -21.54 21.33 10.91
N THR A 127 -20.90 20.33 10.28
CA THR A 127 -19.81 20.57 9.34
C THR A 127 -20.30 20.80 7.91
N SER A 128 -21.33 20.07 7.47
CA SER A 128 -21.79 20.09 6.07
C SER A 128 -23.26 19.73 5.94
N ASN A 129 -23.91 20.26 4.91
CA ASN A 129 -25.28 19.91 4.51
C ASN A 129 -25.43 18.49 3.98
N TYR A 130 -24.32 17.77 3.75
CA TYR A 130 -24.34 16.37 3.31
C TYR A 130 -23.82 15.44 4.42
N PRO A 131 -24.57 14.38 4.78
CA PRO A 131 -24.10 13.41 5.75
C PRO A 131 -22.87 12.69 5.19
N THR A 132 -21.72 12.87 5.81
CA THR A 132 -20.54 12.05 5.53
C THR A 132 -20.78 10.68 6.14
N VAL A 133 -21.36 9.77 5.35
CA VAL A 133 -21.49 8.36 5.74
C VAL A 133 -20.06 7.82 5.88
N GLN A 134 -19.58 7.70 7.12
CA GLN A 134 -18.32 7.01 7.41
C GLN A 134 -18.52 5.53 7.09
N GLY A 135 -18.30 5.17 5.82
CA GLY A 135 -18.32 3.79 5.36
C GLY A 135 -17.19 3.01 6.03
N ARG A 136 -17.56 2.17 6.99
CA ARG A 136 -16.71 1.04 7.41
C ARG A 136 -16.86 -0.04 6.34
N PHE A 137 -15.91 -0.07 5.40
CA PHE A 137 -15.64 -1.24 4.58
C PHE A 137 -14.37 -1.92 5.12
#